data_AF-A0A7V0YDF3-F1
#
_entry.id   AF-A0A7V0YDF3-F1
#
_cell.length_a   1.000
_cell.length_b   1.000
_cell.length_c   1.000
_cell.angle_alpha   90.00
_cell.angle_beta   90.00
_cell.angle_gamma   90.00
#
_symmetry.space_group_name_H-M   'P 1'
#
loop_
_entity.id
_entity.type
_entity.pdbx_description
1 polymer ?
#
loop_
_entity_poly.entity_id
_entity_poly.type
_entity_poly.pdbx_seq_one_letter_code
_entity_poly.pdbx_strand_id
1 'polypeptide(L)' 'GWGLVPPYPLGRVYRDVLGRAHQRLAARADHVYLVIAGIPLDLKRLGGLFDGPRGETSSSSTHSC' A
#
# COMPACT_ATOMS: atom_id res chain seq x y z
N GLY A 1 -11.29 2.61 1.07
CA GLY A 1 -12.64 2.89 1.61
C GLY A 1 -13.55 1.73 1.31
N TRP A 2 -13.39 0.64 2.05
CA TRP A 2 -14.12 -0.62 1.83
C TRP A 2 -15.23 -0.84 2.87
N GLY A 3 -15.73 0.25 3.45
CA GLY A 3 -16.78 0.22 4.47
C GLY A 3 -17.88 1.23 4.17
N LEU A 4 -19.04 1.03 4.81
CA LEU A 4 -20.20 1.92 4.72
C LEU A 4 -19.80 3.35 5.10
N VAL A 5 -20.26 4.32 4.30
CA VAL A 5 -20.05 5.74 4.63
C VAL A 5 -20.90 6.09 5.85
N PRO A 6 -20.31 6.60 6.95
CA PRO A 6 -21.09 6.94 8.13
C PRO A 6 -22.16 8.00 7.81
N PRO A 7 -23.37 7.88 8.36
CA PRO A 7 -24.42 8.90 8.19
C PRO A 7 -24.08 10.20 8.93
N TYR A 8 -23.20 10.13 9.94
CA TYR A 8 -22.80 11.28 10.74
C TYR A 8 -21.66 12.07 10.06
N PRO A 9 -21.72 13.42 10.01
CA PRO A 9 -20.70 14.27 9.39
C PRO A 9 -19.28 14.04 9.91
N LEU A 10 -19.13 13.81 11.23
CA LEU A 10 -17.84 13.54 11.86
C LEU A 10 -17.16 12.28 11.29
N GLY A 11 -17.92 11.22 11.06
CA GLY A 11 -17.39 9.97 10.50
C GLY A 11 -16.87 10.12 9.08
N ARG A 12 -17.50 11.00 8.28
CA ARG A 12 -17.03 11.35 6.94
C ARG A 12 -15.70 12.09 6.99
N VAL A 13 -15.60 13.12 7.84
CA VAL A 13 -14.36 13.88 8.02
C VAL A 13 -13.23 12.97 8.48
N TYR A 14 -13.47 12.13 9.48
CA TYR A 14 -12.49 11.17 9.97
C TYR A 14 -12.00 10.24 8.85
N ARG A 15 -12.92 9.63 8.10
CA ARG A 15 -12.60 8.75 6.97
C ARG A 15 -11.74 9.45 5.92
N ASP A 16 -12.09 10.69 5.58
CA ASP A 16 -11.39 11.44 4.54
C ASP A 16 -9.98 11.89 5.00
N VAL A 17 -9.82 12.25 6.28
CA VAL A 17 -8.50 12.56 6.87
C VAL A 17 -7.63 11.31 6.92
N LEU A 18 -8.17 10.18 7.36
CA LEU A 18 -7.46 8.91 7.43
C LEU A 18 -6.98 8.46 6.04
N GLY A 19 -7.81 8.62 5.02
CA GLY A 19 -7.45 8.32 3.63
C GLY A 19 -6.24 9.15 3.16
N ARG A 20 -6.27 10.47 3.39
CA ARG A 20 -5.13 11.36 3.04
C ARG A 20 -3.86 11.02 3.82
N ALA A 21 -4.00 10.66 5.09
CA ALA A 21 -2.86 10.25 5.92
C ALA A 21 -2.20 8.97 5.39
N HIS A 22 -2.99 7.94 5.09
CA HIS A 22 -2.49 6.69 4.51
C HIS A 22 -1.81 6.91 3.15
N GLN A 23 -2.36 7.78 2.30
CA GLN A 23 -1.73 8.14 1.01
C GLN A 23 -0.36 8.80 1.21
N ARG A 24 -0.24 9.74 2.15
CA ARG A 24 1.03 10.43 2.45
C ARG A 24 2.09 9.47 3.00
N LEU A 25 1.67 8.50 3.82
CA LEU A 25 2.55 7.45 4.34
C LEU A 25 2.98 6.50 3.22
N ALA A 26 2.03 6.02 2.41
CA ALA A 26 2.30 5.12 1.29
C ALA A 26 3.24 5.74 0.24
N ALA A 27 3.17 7.06 0.03
CA ALA A 27 4.07 7.77 -0.87
C ALA A 27 5.53 7.83 -0.37
N ARG A 28 5.75 7.74 0.95
CA ARG A 28 7.09 7.82 1.56
C ARG A 28 7.67 6.47 1.96
N ALA A 29 6.84 5.48 2.23
CA ALA A 29 7.28 4.13 2.58
C ALA A 29 7.91 3.45 1.37
N ASP A 30 8.96 2.64 1.53
CA ASP A 30 9.55 1.88 0.43
C ASP A 30 8.63 0.76 -0.05
N HIS A 31 7.98 0.07 0.90
CA HIS A 31 7.03 -1.01 0.66
C HIS A 31 5.67 -0.70 1.29
N VAL A 32 4.58 -1.10 0.62
CA VAL A 32 3.22 -0.91 1.11
C VAL A 32 2.44 -2.20 0.88
N TYR A 33 2.00 -2.83 1.97
CA TYR A 33 1.26 -4.10 1.91
C TYR A 33 -0.18 -3.91 2.37
N LEU A 34 -1.11 -4.51 1.62
CA LEU A 34 -2.49 -4.74 2.03
C LEU A 34 -2.63 -6.20 2.41
N VAL A 35 -2.95 -6.49 3.67
CA VAL A 35 -3.11 -7.87 4.15
C VAL A 35 -4.59 -8.22 4.22
N ILE A 36 -4.99 -9.28 3.53
CA ILE A 36 -6.38 -9.79 3.52
C ILE A 36 -6.32 -11.29 3.77
N ALA A 37 -7.07 -11.78 4.77
CA ALA A 37 -7.09 -13.21 5.14
C ALA A 37 -5.68 -13.82 5.35
N GLY A 38 -4.74 -13.04 5.87
CA GLY A 38 -3.34 -13.47 6.08
C GLY A 38 -2.46 -13.45 4.84
N ILE A 39 -2.99 -13.06 3.68
CA ILE A 39 -2.25 -12.96 2.42
C ILE A 39 -1.79 -11.51 2.22
N PRO A 40 -0.48 -11.21 2.19
CA PRO A 40 0.02 -9.88 1.91
C PRO A 40 -0.01 -9.58 0.41
N LEU A 41 -0.59 -8.43 0.04
CA LEU A 41 -0.59 -7.90 -1.32
C LEU A 41 0.29 -6.65 -1.38
N ASP A 42 1.32 -6.67 -2.23
CA ASP A 42 2.19 -5.52 -2.45
C ASP A 42 1.49 -4.47 -3.32
N LEU A 43 1.01 -3.40 -2.69
CA LEU A 43 0.27 -2.33 -3.36
C LEU A 43 1.15 -1.51 -4.30
N LYS A 44 2.45 -1.39 -4.03
CA LYS A 44 3.36 -0.64 -4.90
C LYS A 44 3.72 -1.42 -6.14
N ARG A 45 3.85 -2.74 -6.04
CA ARG A 45 4.02 -3.60 -7.22
C ARG A 45 2.76 -3.65 -8.08
N LEU A 46 1.58 -3.68 -7.45
CA LEU A 46 0.30 -3.68 -8.14
C LEU A 46 -0.03 -2.31 -8.77
N GLY A 47 0.28 -1.21 -8.07
CA GLY A 47 0.13 0.16 -8.59
C GLY A 47 1.29 0.63 -9.48
N GLY A 48 2.41 -0.10 -9.47
CA GLY A 48 3.68 0.20 -10.13
C GLY A 48 3.69 0.07 -11.65
N LEU A 49 2.53 -0.10 -12.30
CA LEU A 49 2.43 0.31 -13.71
C LEU A 49 2.60 1.84 -13.86
N PHE A 50 2.38 2.62 -12.79
CA PHE A 50 2.49 4.10 -12.80
C PHE A 50 3.77 4.68 -12.18
N ASP A 51 4.55 3.92 -11.41
CA ASP A 51 5.89 4.32 -10.93
C ASP A 51 6.87 3.31 -11.54
N GLY A 52 7.57 3.73 -12.59
CA GLY A 52 8.45 2.89 -13.40
C GLY A 52 9.46 2.07 -12.57
N PRO A 53 10.10 1.06 -13.19
CA PRO A 53 10.82 0.03 -12.46
C PRO A 53 11.99 0.65 -11.69
N ARG A 54 11.82 0.84 -10.38
CA ARG A 54 12.96 0.90 -9.47
C ARG A 54 13.37 -0.55 -9.23
N GLY A 55 14.36 -0.96 -10.01
CA GLY A 55 14.90 -2.30 -10.08
C GLY A 55 15.42 -2.81 -8.74
N GLU A 56 15.52 -4.15 -8.72
CA GLU A 56 16.47 -4.98 -8.00
C GLU A 56 17.30 -4.32 -6.89
N THR A 57 17.26 -4.93 -5.69
CA THR A 57 18.50 -5.51 -5.16
C THR A 57 18.22 -6.71 -4.25
N SER A 58 18.90 -7.81 -4.59
CA SER A 58 19.39 -8.92 -3.76
C SER A 58 18.41 -9.92 -3.11
N SER A 59 18.14 -11.02 -3.84
CA SER A 59 18.52 -12.36 -3.35
C SER A 59 18.63 -13.36 -4.51
N SER A 60 19.61 -13.18 -5.38
CA SER A 60 20.18 -14.28 -6.16
C SER A 60 21.68 -14.27 -5.92
N SER A 61 22.17 -15.25 -5.15
CA SER A 61 23.52 -15.83 -5.20
C SER A 61 23.71 -16.72 -3.95
N THR A 62 23.24 -17.96 -4.02
CA THR A 62 24.04 -19.17 -3.72
C THR A 62 23.31 -20.34 -4.37
N HIS A 63 23.43 -20.45 -5.70
CA HIS A 63 23.33 -21.73 -6.38
C HIS A 63 24.72 -22.04 -6.92
N SER A 64 25.18 -23.25 -6.62
CA SER A 64 25.99 -24.05 -7.53
C SER A 64 27.39 -23.54 -7.87
N CYS A 65 28.35 -23.88 -7.02
CA CYS A 65 29.51 -24.65 -7.47
C CYS A 65 29.91 -25.65 -6.39
#